data_AF-A0A091NEJ2-F1
#
_entry.id   AF-A0A091NEJ2-F1
#
_cell.length_a   1.000
_cell.length_b   1.000
_cell.length_c   1.000
_cell.angle_alpha   90.00
_cell.angle_beta   90.00
_cell.angle_gamma   90.00
#
_symmetry.space_group_name_H-M   'P 1'
#
loop_
_entity.id
_entity.type
_entity.pdbx_description
1 polymer ?
#
loop_
_entity_poly.entity_id
_entity_poly.type
_entity_poly.pdbx_seq_one_letter_code
_entity_poly.pdbx_strand_id
1 'polypeptide(L)'
;SLKTLIPHTDGEKLSKAAILQQTAEYIFSLEQEKTRLLQQNTQLKRFIQEFSGSSPKRRRAEDKDEGIGSPDIWEDEKAEDLRREMIELPWAPHQCQGSLGHQVRSLEAHMYPEKLKVIAQQVQLQQQQEQVRLLHQEKLEREQQIRTQVSAPRPCLSPPWP
;
A
#
# COMPACT_ATOMS: atom_id res chain seq x y z
N SER A 1 -20.73 -9.72 -21.15
CA SER A 1 -20.44 -9.42 -22.57
C SER A 1 -19.04 -9.93 -22.87
N LEU A 2 -18.72 -10.45 -24.06
CA LEU A 2 -17.38 -10.98 -24.36
C LEU A 2 -16.25 -9.99 -24.05
N LYS A 3 -16.50 -8.69 -24.24
CA LYS A 3 -15.58 -7.61 -23.88
C LYS A 3 -15.05 -7.78 -22.45
N THR A 4 -15.91 -8.02 -21.46
CA THR A 4 -15.53 -8.03 -20.03
C THR A 4 -14.63 -9.20 -19.62
N LEU A 5 -14.45 -10.20 -20.48
CA LEU A 5 -13.66 -11.41 -20.19
C LEU A 5 -12.26 -11.38 -20.80
N ILE A 6 -12.02 -10.47 -21.74
CA ILE A 6 -10.75 -10.31 -22.44
C ILE A 6 -9.95 -9.23 -21.71
N PRO A 7 -8.63 -9.36 -21.55
CA PRO A 7 -7.79 -8.28 -21.05
C PRO A 7 -7.88 -7.05 -21.99
N HIS A 8 -8.51 -5.97 -21.54
CA HIS A 8 -8.62 -4.69 -22.26
C HIS A 8 -8.78 -3.55 -21.26
N THR A 9 -8.55 -2.31 -21.69
CA THR A 9 -8.71 -1.14 -20.83
C THR A 9 -10.18 -0.70 -20.75
N ASP A 10 -10.66 -0.41 -19.54
CA ASP A 10 -12.02 0.09 -19.34
C ASP A 10 -12.22 1.42 -20.09
N GLY A 11 -13.24 1.46 -20.95
CA GLY A 11 -13.52 2.61 -21.81
C GLY A 11 -13.04 2.49 -23.26
N GLU A 12 -12.27 1.44 -23.59
CA GLU A 12 -11.80 1.21 -24.97
C GLU A 12 -12.93 0.74 -25.90
N LYS A 13 -13.15 1.49 -26.99
CA LYS A 13 -14.14 1.16 -28.01
C LYS A 13 -13.58 0.15 -29.01
N LEU A 14 -13.58 -1.12 -28.62
CA LEU A 14 -13.26 -2.22 -29.53
C LEU A 14 -14.38 -2.45 -30.55
N SER A 15 -14.01 -2.58 -31.82
CA SER A 15 -14.92 -3.02 -32.88
C SER A 15 -15.32 -4.49 -32.68
N LYS A 16 -16.43 -4.95 -33.29
CA LYS A 16 -16.87 -6.36 -33.19
C LYS A 16 -15.77 -7.33 -33.66
N ALA A 17 -15.06 -6.98 -34.74
CA ALA A 17 -13.95 -7.78 -35.25
C ALA A 17 -12.77 -7.82 -34.27
N ALA A 18 -12.43 -6.67 -33.66
CA ALA A 18 -11.36 -6.62 -32.65
C ALA A 18 -11.68 -7.47 -31.42
N ILE A 19 -12.93 -7.43 -30.95
CA ILE A 19 -13.38 -8.27 -29.82
C ILE A 19 -13.20 -9.75 -30.16
N LEU A 20 -13.63 -10.18 -31.35
CA LEU A 20 -13.52 -11.58 -31.77
C LEU A 20 -12.06 -12.02 -31.91
N GLN A 21 -11.21 -11.18 -32.52
CA GLN A 21 -9.78 -11.46 -32.68
C GLN A 21 -9.08 -11.60 -31.33
N GLN A 22 -9.26 -10.63 -30.43
CA GLN A 22 -8.67 -10.68 -29.09
C GLN A 22 -9.23 -11.85 -28.27
N THR A 23 -10.51 -12.21 -28.45
CA THR A 23 -11.08 -13.41 -27.81
C THR A 23 -10.36 -14.66 -28.28
N ALA A 24 -10.14 -14.82 -29.59
CA ALA A 24 -9.47 -15.99 -30.15
C ALA A 24 -8.02 -16.11 -29.67
N GLU A 25 -7.29 -15.00 -29.65
CA GLU A 25 -5.91 -14.94 -29.13
C GLU A 25 -5.85 -15.26 -27.63
N TYR A 26 -6.81 -14.75 -26.86
CA TYR A 26 -6.87 -15.00 -25.42
C TYR A 26 -7.23 -16.45 -25.09
N ILE A 27 -8.19 -17.05 -25.81
CA ILE A 27 -8.52 -18.47 -25.70
C ILE A 27 -7.27 -19.31 -25.99
N PHE A 28 -6.58 -19.05 -27.10
CA PHE A 28 -5.37 -19.79 -27.47
C PHE A 28 -4.27 -19.67 -26.39
N SER A 29 -4.05 -18.48 -25.86
CA SER A 29 -3.09 -18.24 -24.77
C SER A 29 -3.44 -19.03 -23.50
N LEU A 30 -4.72 -19.02 -23.11
CA LEU A 30 -5.20 -19.79 -21.96
C LEU A 30 -5.07 -21.29 -22.17
N GLU A 31 -5.33 -21.79 -23.38
CA GLU A 31 -5.18 -23.21 -23.73
C GLU A 31 -3.72 -23.66 -23.68
N GLN A 32 -2.80 -22.82 -24.17
CA GLN A 32 -1.36 -23.07 -24.08
C GLN A 32 -0.91 -23.09 -22.62
N GLU A 33 -1.34 -22.10 -21.83
CA GLU A 33 -1.00 -21.99 -20.40
C GLU A 33 -1.55 -23.18 -19.60
N LYS A 34 -2.78 -23.63 -19.88
CA LYS A 34 -3.36 -24.82 -19.26
C LYS A 34 -2.49 -26.05 -19.48
N THR A 35 -2.05 -26.27 -20.72
CA THR A 35 -1.15 -27.39 -21.05
C THR A 35 0.17 -27.30 -20.29
N ARG A 36 0.77 -26.10 -20.22
CA ARG A 36 2.00 -25.84 -19.47
C ARG A 36 1.83 -26.14 -17.97
N LEU A 37 0.77 -25.60 -17.36
CA LEU A 37 0.47 -25.81 -15.94
C LEU A 37 0.18 -27.28 -15.62
N LEU A 38 -0.52 -28.00 -16.50
CA LEU A 38 -0.74 -29.45 -16.33
C LEU A 38 0.57 -30.23 -16.32
N GLN A 39 1.49 -29.92 -17.23
CA GLN A 39 2.82 -30.56 -17.25
C GLN A 39 3.60 -30.29 -15.95
N GLN A 40 3.59 -29.04 -15.47
CA GLN A 40 4.20 -28.68 -14.19
C GLN A 40 3.55 -29.41 -13.01
N ASN A 41 2.21 -29.50 -12.98
CA ASN A 41 1.48 -30.19 -11.92
C ASN A 41 1.81 -31.69 -11.89
N THR A 42 1.92 -32.33 -13.06
CA THR A 42 2.36 -33.73 -13.17
C THR A 42 3.80 -33.90 -12.66
N GLN A 43 4.71 -32.98 -12.97
CA GLN A 43 6.08 -33.01 -12.44
C GLN A 43 6.11 -32.86 -10.92
N LEU A 44 5.40 -31.88 -10.37
CA LEU A 44 5.32 -31.65 -8.93
C LEU A 44 4.73 -32.84 -8.19
N LYS A 45 3.67 -33.47 -8.74
CA LYS A 45 3.11 -34.71 -8.18
C LYS A 45 4.12 -35.84 -8.12
N ARG A 46 4.97 -36.00 -9.14
CA ARG A 46 6.05 -36.99 -9.12
C ARG A 46 7.08 -36.68 -8.02
N PHE A 47 7.53 -35.43 -7.93
CA PHE A 47 8.44 -35.03 -6.85
C PHE A 47 7.85 -35.33 -5.48
N ILE A 48 6.61 -34.93 -5.22
CA ILE A 48 5.95 -35.20 -3.93
C ILE A 48 5.83 -36.71 -3.68
N GLN A 49 5.50 -37.50 -4.68
CA GLN A 49 5.44 -38.96 -4.55
C GLN A 49 6.81 -39.57 -4.22
N GLU A 50 7.88 -39.07 -4.84
CA GLU A 50 9.26 -39.48 -4.58
C GLU A 50 9.73 -39.11 -3.16
N PHE A 51 9.33 -37.93 -2.65
CA PHE A 51 9.69 -37.46 -1.30
C PHE A 51 8.78 -37.95 -0.17
N SER A 52 7.53 -38.34 -0.45
CA SER A 52 6.60 -38.89 0.54
C SER A 52 6.80 -40.38 0.84
N GLY A 53 7.85 -41.01 0.29
CA GLY A 53 8.26 -42.37 0.66
C GLY A 53 7.34 -43.49 0.19
N SER A 54 6.29 -43.21 -0.60
CA SER A 54 5.44 -44.24 -1.18
C SER A 54 6.12 -44.90 -2.37
N SER A 55 6.98 -45.88 -2.08
CA SER A 55 7.48 -46.80 -3.08
C SER A 55 6.30 -47.62 -3.64
N PRO A 56 6.05 -47.69 -4.97
CA PRO A 56 4.87 -48.33 -5.57
C PRO A 56 4.69 -49.86 -5.36
N LYS A 57 5.25 -50.49 -4.31
CA LYS A 57 5.44 -51.95 -4.21
C LYS A 57 4.48 -52.72 -3.30
N ARG A 58 3.48 -52.09 -2.67
CA ARG A 58 2.45 -52.82 -1.89
C ARG A 58 1.17 -53.03 -2.71
N ARG A 59 1.26 -53.90 -3.73
CA ARG A 59 0.09 -54.53 -4.36
C ARG A 59 0.31 -56.02 -4.55
N ARG A 60 0.73 -56.75 -3.51
CA ARG A 60 0.52 -58.20 -3.44
C ARG A 60 0.44 -58.66 -1.99
N ALA A 61 -0.57 -59.50 -1.78
CA ALA A 61 -0.85 -60.31 -0.60
C ALA A 61 -1.25 -59.53 0.66
N GLU A 62 -2.54 -59.57 0.98
CA GLU A 62 -3.03 -59.94 2.30
C GLU A 62 -4.51 -60.33 2.16
N ASP A 63 -4.70 -61.63 1.88
CA ASP A 63 -5.92 -62.38 2.13
C ASP A 63 -5.93 -62.68 3.63
N LYS A 64 -6.61 -61.84 4.43
CA LYS A 64 -7.13 -62.18 5.77
C LYS A 64 -8.36 -61.33 6.08
N ASP A 65 -9.48 -62.00 5.92
CA ASP A 65 -10.78 -61.75 6.55
C ASP A 65 -10.62 -61.46 8.05
N GLU A 66 -10.65 -60.18 8.42
CA GLU A 66 -11.21 -59.71 9.68
C GLU A 66 -11.86 -58.35 9.45
N GLY A 67 -13.17 -58.26 9.71
CA GLY A 67 -13.82 -57.08 10.28
C GLY A 67 -13.77 -55.78 9.47
N ILE A 68 -14.94 -55.36 8.98
CA ILE A 68 -15.19 -54.02 8.45
C ILE A 68 -14.97 -52.98 9.57
N GLY A 69 -13.72 -52.51 9.72
CA GLY A 69 -13.37 -51.30 10.45
C GLY A 69 -13.46 -50.11 9.50
N SER A 70 -14.37 -49.18 9.78
CA SER A 70 -14.68 -48.02 8.94
C SER A 70 -13.41 -47.25 8.51
N PRO A 71 -13.28 -46.86 7.22
CA PRO A 71 -12.14 -46.09 6.70
C PRO A 71 -11.95 -44.66 7.27
N ASP A 72 -12.76 -44.21 8.21
CA ASP A 72 -12.86 -42.79 8.59
C ASP A 72 -11.79 -42.28 9.57
N ILE A 73 -10.99 -43.16 10.20
CA ILE A 73 -10.02 -42.73 11.22
C ILE A 73 -8.88 -41.88 10.62
N TRP A 74 -8.48 -42.15 9.38
CA TRP A 74 -7.40 -41.41 8.70
C TRP A 74 -7.84 -40.04 8.16
N GLU A 75 -9.14 -39.89 7.84
CA GLU A 75 -9.69 -38.59 7.44
C GLU A 75 -9.89 -37.68 8.66
N ASP A 76 -10.24 -38.25 9.82
CA ASP A 76 -10.46 -37.50 11.06
C ASP A 76 -9.15 -36.96 11.65
N GLU A 77 -8.05 -37.71 11.64
CA GLU A 77 -6.74 -37.22 12.10
C GLU A 77 -6.21 -36.09 11.20
N LYS A 78 -6.44 -36.21 9.89
CA LYS A 78 -6.10 -35.16 8.91
C LYS A 78 -7.01 -33.93 9.03
N ALA A 79 -8.28 -34.13 9.39
CA ALA A 79 -9.23 -33.05 9.63
C ALA A 79 -8.97 -32.34 10.96
N GLU A 80 -8.54 -33.07 11.99
CA GLU A 80 -8.03 -32.55 13.25
C GLU A 80 -6.76 -31.72 13.04
N ASP A 81 -5.83 -32.18 12.20
CA ASP A 81 -4.64 -31.40 11.82
C ASP A 81 -5.00 -30.14 11.02
N LEU A 82 -5.94 -30.22 10.08
CA LEU A 82 -6.45 -29.04 9.36
C LEU A 82 -7.19 -28.07 10.29
N ARG A 83 -7.89 -28.58 11.30
CA ARG A 83 -8.55 -27.79 12.35
C ARG A 83 -7.54 -27.14 13.28
N ARG A 84 -6.47 -27.84 13.66
CA ARG A 84 -5.32 -27.29 14.41
C ARG A 84 -4.61 -26.21 13.59
N GLU A 85 -4.35 -26.45 12.31
CA GLU A 85 -3.76 -25.48 11.38
C GLU A 85 -4.69 -24.27 11.19
N MET A 86 -6.01 -24.46 11.08
CA MET A 86 -6.99 -23.37 11.04
C MET A 86 -7.06 -22.54 12.32
N ILE A 87 -6.74 -23.13 13.48
CA ILE A 87 -6.67 -22.43 14.77
C ILE A 87 -5.32 -21.73 14.95
N GLU A 88 -4.25 -22.15 14.26
CA GLU A 88 -3.00 -21.40 14.13
C GLU A 88 -3.07 -20.30 13.06
N LEU A 89 -3.82 -20.47 11.97
CA LEU A 89 -3.95 -19.46 10.90
C LEU A 89 -4.48 -18.06 11.30
N PRO A 90 -5.07 -17.79 12.48
CA PRO A 90 -5.32 -16.41 12.92
C PRO A 90 -4.03 -15.59 13.13
N TRP A 91 -2.83 -16.17 13.24
CA TRP A 91 -1.59 -15.39 13.40
C TRP A 91 -1.02 -14.82 12.10
N ALA A 92 -1.35 -15.39 10.94
CA ALA A 92 -0.86 -14.94 9.63
C ALA A 92 -1.26 -13.49 9.27
N PRO A 93 -2.53 -13.05 9.41
CA PRO A 93 -2.91 -11.66 9.13
C PRO A 93 -2.24 -10.67 10.09
N HIS A 94 -2.02 -11.02 11.36
CA HIS A 94 -1.29 -10.18 12.31
C HIS A 94 0.19 -10.06 11.98
N GLN A 95 0.81 -11.15 11.48
CA GLN A 95 2.24 -11.17 11.14
C GLN A 95 2.53 -10.39 9.85
N CYS A 96 1.64 -10.47 8.85
CA CYS A 96 1.70 -9.64 7.65
C CYS A 96 1.38 -8.16 7.94
N GLN A 97 0.43 -7.87 8.84
CA GLN A 97 0.16 -6.49 9.27
C GLN A 97 1.33 -5.88 10.04
N GLY A 98 2.02 -6.69 10.85
CA GLY A 98 3.26 -6.30 11.52
C GLY A 98 4.32 -5.87 10.51
N SER A 99 4.69 -6.75 9.55
CA SER A 99 5.79 -6.47 8.61
C SER A 99 5.51 -5.28 7.69
N LEU A 100 4.29 -5.15 7.15
CA LEU A 100 3.86 -3.97 6.39
C LEU A 100 3.84 -2.71 7.26
N GLY A 101 3.33 -2.79 8.48
CA GLY A 101 3.32 -1.67 9.43
C GLY A 101 4.72 -1.22 9.86
N HIS A 102 5.66 -2.15 9.98
CA HIS A 102 7.07 -1.85 10.23
C HIS A 102 7.72 -1.17 9.02
N GLN A 103 7.39 -1.58 7.79
CA GLN A 103 7.90 -0.97 6.58
C GLN A 103 7.35 0.45 6.37
N VAL A 104 6.05 0.67 6.61
CA VAL A 104 5.43 2.01 6.59
C VAL A 104 6.07 2.93 7.64
N ARG A 105 6.19 2.50 8.89
CA ARG A 105 6.86 3.29 9.93
C ARG A 105 8.32 3.60 9.61
N SER A 106 9.04 2.65 9.02
CA SER A 106 10.44 2.85 8.63
C SER A 106 10.60 3.87 7.51
N LEU A 107 9.73 3.81 6.49
CA LEU A 107 9.66 4.80 5.41
C LEU A 107 9.28 6.19 5.94
N GLU A 108 8.28 6.25 6.83
CA GLU A 108 7.88 7.49 7.49
C GLU A 108 9.02 8.09 8.31
N ALA A 109 9.77 7.29 9.07
CA ALA A 109 10.91 7.75 9.85
C ALA A 109 12.04 8.36 8.99
N HIS A 110 12.25 7.84 7.78
CA HIS A 110 13.21 8.42 6.82
C HIS A 110 12.71 9.73 6.19
N MET A 111 11.40 9.88 6.00
CA MET A 111 10.80 11.05 5.33
C MET A 111 10.43 12.19 6.29
N TYR A 112 10.17 11.87 7.56
CA TYR A 112 9.84 12.83 8.61
C TYR A 112 10.89 13.95 8.80
N PRO A 113 12.21 13.69 8.82
CA PRO A 113 13.20 14.76 8.97
C PRO A 113 13.13 15.79 7.84
N GLU A 114 12.82 15.39 6.60
CA GLU A 114 12.67 16.34 5.50
C GLU A 114 11.39 17.18 5.63
N LYS A 115 10.28 16.57 6.07
CA LYS A 115 9.05 17.32 6.38
C LYS A 115 9.28 18.39 7.45
N LEU A 116 10.02 18.04 8.51
CA LEU A 116 10.38 18.98 9.57
C LEU A 116 11.27 20.12 9.06
N LYS A 117 12.24 19.84 8.18
CA LYS A 117 13.10 20.87 7.57
C LYS A 117 12.30 21.87 6.73
N VAL A 118 11.34 21.40 5.93
CA VAL A 118 10.46 22.28 5.14
C VAL A 118 9.64 23.19 6.04
N ILE A 119 9.06 22.65 7.11
CA ILE A 119 8.29 23.43 8.10
C ILE A 119 9.19 24.46 8.78
N ALA A 120 10.38 24.04 9.25
CA ALA A 120 11.34 24.94 9.88
C ALA A 120 11.75 26.08 8.93
N GLN A 121 12.02 25.77 7.66
CA GLN A 121 12.36 26.77 6.66
C GLN A 121 11.20 27.74 6.38
N GLN A 122 9.97 27.22 6.29
CA GLN A 122 8.79 28.06 6.10
C GLN A 122 8.56 29.00 7.28
N VAL A 123 8.70 28.51 8.52
CA VAL A 123 8.59 29.33 9.74
C VAL A 123 9.69 30.39 9.78
N GLN A 124 10.92 30.04 9.39
CA GLN A 124 12.03 31.00 9.34
C GLN A 124 11.80 32.12 8.33
N LEU A 125 11.26 31.80 7.15
CA LEU A 125 10.91 32.80 6.14
C LEU A 125 9.76 33.69 6.60
N GLN A 126 8.74 33.11 7.23
CA GLN A 126 7.63 33.84 7.81
C GLN A 126 8.11 34.82 8.87
N GLN A 127 9.02 34.40 9.76
CA GLN A 127 9.57 35.26 10.79
C GLN A 127 10.38 36.44 10.21
N GLN A 128 11.17 36.21 9.16
CA GLN A 128 11.86 37.31 8.46
C GLN A 128 10.87 38.30 7.84
N GLN A 129 9.81 37.80 7.22
CA GLN A 129 8.80 38.65 6.59
C GLN A 129 8.04 39.48 7.64
N GLU A 130 7.74 38.91 8.80
CA GLU A 130 7.18 39.61 9.95
C GLU A 130 8.11 40.71 10.45
N GLN A 131 9.41 40.41 10.58
CA GLN A 131 10.41 41.35 11.07
C GLN A 131 10.58 42.55 10.13
N VAL A 132 10.58 42.31 8.81
CA VAL A 132 10.59 43.39 7.80
C VAL A 132 9.32 44.23 7.89
N ARG A 133 8.16 43.60 8.08
CA ARG A 133 6.87 44.28 8.21
C ARG A 133 6.85 45.22 9.42
N LEU A 134 7.37 44.77 10.56
CA LEU A 134 7.47 45.57 11.79
C LEU A 134 8.45 46.73 11.63
N LEU A 135 9.62 46.51 11.04
CA LEU A 135 10.58 47.58 10.76
C LEU A 135 10.00 48.65 9.82
N HIS A 136 9.23 48.22 8.81
CA HIS A 136 8.55 49.15 7.91
C HIS A 136 7.48 49.96 8.64
N GLN A 137 6.70 49.33 9.52
CA GLN A 137 5.70 49.99 10.35
C GLN A 137 6.35 51.03 11.29
N GLU A 138 7.41 50.65 12.01
CA GLU A 138 8.14 51.56 12.90
C GLU A 138 8.71 52.76 12.12
N LYS A 139 9.24 52.52 10.91
CA LYS A 139 9.70 53.61 10.04
C LYS A 139 8.57 54.56 9.69
N LEU A 140 7.39 54.04 9.32
CA LEU A 140 6.23 54.85 8.97
C LEU A 140 5.72 55.67 10.16
N GLU A 141 5.72 55.08 11.35
CA GLU A 141 5.34 55.74 12.60
C GLU A 141 6.32 56.87 12.95
N ARG A 142 7.64 56.63 12.82
CA ARG A 142 8.65 57.69 12.98
C ARG A 142 8.47 58.82 11.98
N GLU A 143 8.22 58.48 10.71
CA GLU A 143 8.04 59.49 9.65
C GLU A 143 6.77 60.33 9.89
N GLN A 144 5.68 59.71 10.36
CA GLN A 144 4.48 60.41 10.81
C GLN A 144 4.76 61.29 12.03
N GLN A 145 5.50 60.80 13.03
CA GLN A 145 5.81 61.59 14.23
C GLN A 145 6.68 62.81 13.90
N ILE A 146 7.66 62.67 13.00
CA ILE A 146 8.46 63.78 12.48
C ILE A 146 7.57 64.77 11.73
N ARG A 147 6.70 64.29 10.82
CA ARG A 147 5.75 65.13 10.07
C ARG A 147 4.82 65.91 11.01
N THR A 148 4.29 65.28 12.05
CA THR A 148 3.40 65.93 13.02
C THR A 148 4.14 67.00 13.82
N GLN A 149 5.39 66.74 14.25
CA GLN A 149 6.20 67.75 14.95
C GLN A 149 6.60 68.95 14.07
N VAL A 150 6.81 68.73 12.76
CA VAL A 150 7.14 69.81 11.82
C VAL A 150 5.89 70.61 11.40
N SER A 151 4.70 70.00 11.41
CA SER A 151 3.43 70.67 11.07
C SER A 151 2.72 71.33 12.26
N ALA A 152 3.21 71.12 13.49
CA ALA A 152 2.62 71.70 14.69
C ALA A 152 2.66 73.25 14.61
N PRO A 153 1.52 73.95 14.71
CA PRO A 153 1.51 75.40 14.65
C PRO A 153 2.32 75.97 15.82
N ARG A 154 3.25 76.88 15.53
CA ARG A 154 4.02 77.60 16.55
C ARG A 154 3.05 78.30 17.51
N PRO A 155 3.26 78.21 18.85
CA PRO A 155 2.48 79.01 19.77
C PRO A 155 2.79 80.48 19.48
N CYS A 156 1.78 81.26 19.09
CA CYS A 156 1.89 82.70 18.95
C CYS A 156 2.17 83.29 20.34
N LEU A 157 3.44 83.54 20.64
CA LEU A 157 3.86 84.33 21.80
C LEU A 157 3.40 85.77 21.57
N SER A 158 2.26 86.15 22.15
CA SER A 158 1.83 87.54 22.24
C SER A 158 2.81 88.30 23.15
N PRO A 159 3.31 89.47 22.73
CA PRO A 159 4.28 90.21 23.53
C PRO A 159 3.60 90.83 24.77
N PRO A 160 4.32 90.91 25.92
CA PRO A 160 3.79 91.54 27.11
C PRO A 160 3.75 93.06 26.89
N TRP A 161 2.57 93.65 27.15
CA TRP A 161 2.34 95.10 27.05
C TRP A 161 2.90 95.83 28.28
N PRO A 162 3.34 97.10 28.13
CA PRO A 162 4.04 97.86 29.17
C PRO A 162 3.15 98.32 30.33
#